data_AF-A0A5E7ES86-F1
#
_entry.id   AF-A0A5E7ES86-F1
#
_cell.length_a   1.000
_cell.length_b   1.000
_cell.length_c   1.000
_cell.angle_alpha   90.00
_cell.angle_beta   90.00
_cell.angle_gamma   90.00
#
_symmetry.space_group_name_H-M   'P 1'
#
loop_
_entity.id
_entity.type
_entity.pdbx_description
1 polymer ?
#
loop_
_entity_poly.entity_id
_entity_poly.type
_entity_poly.pdbx_seq_one_letter_code
_entity_poly.pdbx_strand_id
1 'polypeptide(L)' 'MTKKLICQKCKQDTSVELCFDEDIDGQVFNCEHCGGRHVEVETSKLPGSPVLSRFRLDEDE' A
#
# COMPACT_ATOMS: atom_id res chain seq x y z
N MET A 1 -12.01 5.22 -1.59
CA MET A 1 -12.28 4.38 -0.40
C MET A 1 -11.02 4.36 0.44
N THR A 2 -11.06 4.93 1.65
CA THR A 2 -9.92 4.92 2.57
C THR A 2 -9.67 3.53 3.14
N LYS A 3 -8.45 3.02 3.02
CA LYS A 3 -7.99 1.79 3.69
C LYS A 3 -7.15 2.13 4.91
N LYS A 4 -7.35 1.35 5.98
CA LYS A 4 -6.44 1.36 7.13
C LYS A 4 -5.28 0.41 6.84
N LEU A 5 -4.08 0.95 6.76
CA LEU A 5 -2.85 0.21 6.49
C LEU A 5 -1.80 0.56 7.55
N ILE A 6 -0.80 -0.30 7.70
CA ILE A 6 0.31 -0.05 8.62
C ILE A 6 1.51 0.37 7.78
N CYS A 7 2.06 1.55 8.09
CA CYS A 7 3.26 2.03 7.44
C CYS A 7 4.45 1.13 7.81
N GLN A 8 5.14 0.57 6.82
CA GLN A 8 6.31 -0.27 7.08
C GLN A 8 7.51 0.54 7.60
N LYS A 9 7.58 1.84 7.30
CA LYS A 9 8.62 2.79 7.74
C LYS A 9 8.48 3.19 9.20
N CYS A 10 7.37 3.82 9.57
CA CYS A 10 7.17 4.35 10.93
C CYS A 10 6.35 3.41 11.85
N LYS A 11 5.87 2.26 11.35
CA LYS A 11 5.05 1.27 12.08
C LYS A 11 3.74 1.79 12.68
N GLN A 12 3.30 2.99 12.29
CA GLN A 12 2.01 3.55 12.70
C GLN A 12 0.90 3.11 11.74
N ASP A 13 -0.31 2.97 12.28
CA ASP A 13 -1.52 2.86 11.47
C ASP A 13 -1.78 4.17 10.74
N THR A 14 -2.21 4.07 9.48
CA THR A 14 -2.51 5.22 8.63
C THR A 14 -3.77 4.92 7.83
N SER A 15 -4.64 5.91 7.69
CA SER A 15 -5.91 5.82 6.98
C SER A 15 -5.78 6.59 5.67
N VAL A 16 -5.43 5.87 4.61
CA VAL A 16 -5.02 6.46 3.33
C VAL A 16 -5.94 6.00 2.22
N GLU A 17 -6.13 6.86 1.21
CA GLU A 17 -6.73 6.42 -0.04
C GLU A 17 -5.67 5.79 -0.93
N LEU A 18 -5.98 4.60 -1.46
CA LEU A 18 -5.14 3.95 -2.44
C LEU A 18 -5.32 4.66 -3.78
N CYS A 19 -4.20 5.09 -4.37
CA CYS A 19 -4.15 5.60 -5.73
C CYS A 19 -3.65 4.50 -6.65
N PHE A 20 -4.14 4.43 -7.88
CA PHE A 20 -3.54 3.57 -8.89
C PHE A 20 -2.40 4.34 -9.58
N ASP A 21 -1.26 3.70 -9.71
CA ASP A 21 -0.05 4.23 -10.32
C ASP A 21 0.18 3.46 -11.62
N GLU A 22 0.09 4.18 -12.75
CA GLU A 22 0.16 3.60 -14.09
C GLU A 22 1.58 3.15 -14.45
N ASP A 23 2.61 3.72 -13.82
CA ASP A 23 4.01 3.38 -14.09
C ASP A 23 4.35 1.96 -13.60
N ILE A 24 3.74 1.53 -12.49
CA ILE A 24 3.94 0.20 -11.90
C ILE A 24 2.75 -0.76 -12.09
N ASP A 25 1.70 -0.32 -12.80
CA ASP A 25 0.43 -1.03 -12.97
C ASP A 25 -0.14 -1.54 -11.62
N GLY A 26 -0.13 -0.69 -10.59
CA GLY A 26 -0.37 -1.12 -9.21
C GLY A 26 -0.92 -0.04 -8.30
N GLN A 27 -1.47 -0.43 -7.15
CA GLN A 27 -1.92 0.53 -6.14
C GLN A 27 -0.76 1.08 -5.32
N VAL A 28 -0.78 2.37 -5.01
CA VAL A 28 0.20 3.05 -4.15
C VAL A 28 -0.50 3.85 -3.07
N PHE A 29 0.19 4.06 -1.96
CA PHE A 29 -0.24 5.01 -0.93
C PHE A 29 0.94 5.68 -0.25
N ASN A 30 0.70 6.87 0.29
CA ASN A 30 1.68 7.60 1.09
C ASN A 30 1.22 7.66 2.54
N CYS A 31 2.10 7.32 3.48
CA CYS A 31 1.78 7.41 4.89
C CYS A 31 1.59 8.86 5.33
N GLU A 32 0.48 9.17 5.99
CA GLU A 32 0.17 10.53 6.47
C GLU A 32 1.11 11.03 7.57
N HIS A 33 1.77 10.10 8.30
CA HIS A 33 2.64 10.43 9.42
C HIS A 33 4.09 10.73 9.03
N CYS A 34 4.64 9.97 8.06
CA CYS A 34 6.06 10.07 7.70
C CYS A 34 6.30 10.34 6.21
N GLY A 35 5.25 10.41 5.40
CA GLY A 35 5.33 10.62 3.95
C GLY A 35 5.85 9.42 3.16
N GLY A 36 6.16 8.28 3.80
CA GLY A 36 6.71 7.10 3.12
C GLY A 36 5.75 6.55 2.05
N ARG A 37 6.22 6.45 0.80
CA ARG A 37 5.50 5.87 -0.34
C ARG A 37 5.54 4.36 -0.24
N HIS A 38 4.39 3.72 -0.44
CA HIS A 38 4.26 2.27 -0.46
C HIS A 38 3.60 1.86 -1.77
N VAL A 39 4.16 0.83 -2.39
CA VAL A 39 3.70 0.28 -3.66
C VAL A 39 3.13 -1.11 -3.46
N GLU A 40 2.05 -1.44 -4.15
CA GLU A 40 1.47 -2.78 -4.17
C GLU A 40 2.41 -3.72 -4.92
N VAL A 41 2.83 -4.80 -4.25
CA VAL A 41 3.78 -5.77 -4.82
C VAL A 41 3.16 -7.13 -5.07
N GLU A 42 2.05 -7.46 -4.40
CA GLU A 42 1.40 -8.76 -4.55
C GLU A 42 -0.08 -8.65 -4.23
N THR A 43 -0.90 -9.13 -5.14
CA THR A 43 -2.35 -9.27 -4.94
C THR A 43 -2.70 -10.74 -5.03
N SER A 44 -2.83 -11.39 -3.88
CA SER A 44 -3.26 -12.79 -3.83
C SER A 44 -4.78 -12.86 -3.98
N LYS A 45 -5.26 -13.20 -5.19
CA LYS A 45 -6.66 -13.56 -5.46
C LYS A 45 -6.78 -15.08 -5.47
N LEU A 46 -6.80 -15.70 -4.30
CA LEU A 46 -7.24 -17.09 -4.20
C LEU A 46 -8.77 -17.13 -4.36
N PRO A 47 -9.33 -17.96 -5.26
CA PRO A 47 -10.77 -18.09 -5.41
C PRO A 47 -11.38 -18.55 -4.08
N GLY A 48 -12.19 -17.69 -3.46
CA GLY A 48 -12.83 -17.93 -2.16
C GLY A 48 -12.16 -17.28 -0.94
N SER A 49 -11.05 -16.53 -1.11
CA SER A 49 -10.41 -15.78 -0.01
C SER A 49 -10.50 -14.27 -0.21
N PRO A 50 -10.48 -13.47 0.88
CA PRO A 50 -10.41 -12.02 0.79
C PRO A 50 -9.13 -11.62 0.05
N VAL A 51 -9.26 -10.65 -0.86
CA VAL A 51 -8.13 -10.11 -1.62
C VAL A 51 -7.14 -9.49 -0.63
N LEU A 52 -5.98 -10.12 -0.49
CA LEU A 52 -4.87 -9.58 0.29
C LEU A 52 -3.94 -8.83 -0.67
N SER A 53 -4.01 -7.51 -0.61
CA SER A 53 -3.03 -6.60 -1.22
C SER A 53 -1.86 -6.44 -0.26
N ARG A 54 -0.67 -6.83 -0.71
CA ARG A 54 0.58 -6.62 0.04
C ARG A 54 1.27 -5.39 -0.52
N PHE A 55 1.55 -4.43 0.36
CA PHE A 55 2.29 -3.23 0.05
C PHE A 55 3.72 -3.32 0.60
N ARG A 56 4.68 -2.81 -0.17
CA ARG A 56 6.07 -2.65 0.24
C ARG A 56 6.44 -1.17 0.26
N LEU A 57 7.24 -0.77 1.24
CA LEU A 57 7.83 0.56 1.25
C LEU A 57 8.74 0.74 0.03
N ASP A 58 8.48 1.79 -0.73
CA ASP A 58 9.27 2.26 -1.87
C ASP A 58 10.29 3.26 -1.29
N GLU A 59 11.43 2.73 -0.83
CA GLU A 59 12.57 3.56 -0.45
C GLU A 59 13.39 3.76 -1.72
N ASP A 60 13.17 4.87 -2.43
CA ASP A 60 14.18 5.38 -3.36
C ASP A 60 15.49 5.56 -2.56
N GLU A 61 16.50 4.81 -2.99
CA GLU A 61 17.82 4.63 -2.35
C GLU A 61 18.60 5.94 -2.16
#